data_AF-A0A934KYS5-F1
#
_entry.id   AF-A0A934KYS5-F1
#
_cell.length_a   1.000
_cell.length_b   1.000
_cell.length_c   1.000
_cell.angle_alpha   90.00
_cell.angle_beta   90.00
_cell.angle_gamma   90.00
#
_symmetry.space_group_name_H-M   'P 1'
#
loop_
_entity.id
_entity.type
_entity.pdbx_description
1 polymer ?
#
loop_
_entity_poly.entity_id
_entity_poly.type
_entity_poly.pdbx_seq_one_letter_code
_entity_poly.pdbx_strand_id
1 'polypeptide(L)'
;MKKSKLHNITEPGFKTPNAYFDNFDGRLLKKLAVQQEMSEMDGPGYKVPEHYFANFDAKLAQRLKEIEQPKVRSFVSWRNVAYMSGVAAVLVLMLTVFMKSEDTLSINQVETASIENYLNNENLNIYDIASFLTAEDITVDDFVANTFTDESLETYLLNNASIEDLINEK
;
A
#
# COMPACT_ATOMS: atom_id res chain seq x y z
N MET A 1 -9.97 11.63 5.18
CA MET A 1 -11.31 12.16 4.80
C MET A 1 -11.63 11.72 3.38
N LYS A 2 -12.71 10.95 3.17
CA LYS A 2 -13.10 10.49 1.82
C LYS A 2 -13.65 11.68 1.02
N LYS A 3 -13.09 11.95 -0.17
CA LYS A 3 -13.61 12.97 -1.10
C LYS A 3 -14.98 12.50 -1.61
N SER A 4 -16.05 13.17 -1.21
CA SER A 4 -17.40 12.92 -1.71
C SER A 4 -17.48 13.31 -3.18
N LYS A 5 -18.06 12.44 -4.02
CA LYS A 5 -18.21 12.64 -5.46
C LYS A 5 -19.30 13.71 -5.75
N LEU A 6 -18.97 14.99 -5.53
CA LEU A 6 -19.87 16.14 -5.68
C LEU A 6 -20.27 16.45 -7.13
N HIS A 7 -19.61 15.85 -8.12
CA HIS A 7 -19.81 16.17 -9.55
C HIS A 7 -20.85 15.28 -10.27
N ASN A 8 -21.58 14.42 -9.53
CA ASN A 8 -22.58 13.51 -10.11
C ASN A 8 -23.92 13.55 -9.35
N ILE A 9 -24.31 14.73 -8.85
CA ILE A 9 -25.57 14.92 -8.12
C ILE A 9 -26.62 15.38 -9.13
N THR A 10 -27.45 14.46 -9.60
CA THR A 10 -28.52 14.74 -10.58
C THR A 10 -29.83 15.21 -9.94
N GLU A 11 -29.96 15.08 -8.62
CA GLU A 11 -31.12 15.57 -7.87
C GLU A 11 -30.70 16.66 -6.87
N PRO A 12 -31.41 17.80 -6.80
CA PRO A 12 -31.16 18.78 -5.76
C PRO A 12 -31.39 18.12 -4.39
N GLY A 13 -30.36 18.06 -3.55
CA GLY A 13 -30.40 17.39 -2.24
C GLY A 13 -31.37 18.00 -1.22
N PHE A 14 -32.14 19.01 -1.61
CA PHE A 14 -33.14 19.68 -0.80
C PHE A 14 -34.50 19.56 -1.48
N LYS A 15 -35.47 18.96 -0.77
CA LYS A 15 -36.87 18.87 -1.17
C LYS A 15 -37.69 19.83 -0.31
N THR A 16 -38.57 20.60 -0.93
CA THR A 16 -39.54 21.43 -0.21
C THR A 16 -40.72 20.57 0.25
N PRO A 17 -41.44 20.96 1.31
CA PRO A 17 -42.69 20.32 1.70
C PRO A 17 -43.71 20.33 0.55
N ASN A 18 -44.61 19.34 0.55
CA ASN A 18 -45.74 19.30 -0.36
C ASN A 18 -46.55 20.60 -0.27
N ALA A 19 -46.97 21.15 -1.42
CA ALA A 19 -47.77 22.37 -1.52
C ALA A 19 -47.09 23.65 -0.96
N TYR A 20 -45.76 23.68 -0.78
CA TYR A 20 -45.05 24.86 -0.25
C TYR A 20 -45.31 26.13 -1.07
N PHE A 21 -45.44 26.01 -2.40
CA PHE A 21 -45.58 27.15 -3.31
C PHE A 21 -47.03 27.50 -3.67
N ASP A 22 -48.01 26.65 -3.37
CA ASP A 22 -49.41 26.78 -3.82
C ASP A 22 -50.10 28.09 -3.40
N ASN A 23 -49.57 28.77 -2.38
CA ASN A 23 -50.06 30.07 -1.90
C ASN A 23 -48.93 31.08 -1.66
N PHE A 24 -47.79 30.91 -2.32
CA PHE A 24 -46.63 31.77 -2.11
C PHE A 24 -46.94 33.22 -2.48
N ASP A 25 -47.53 33.47 -3.65
CA ASP A 25 -47.83 34.81 -4.15
C ASP A 25 -48.81 35.56 -3.23
N GLY A 26 -49.85 34.87 -2.77
CA GLY A 26 -50.82 35.43 -1.82
C GLY A 26 -50.16 35.83 -0.49
N ARG A 27 -49.25 35.00 0.03
CA ARG A 27 -48.48 35.33 1.24
C ARG A 27 -47.51 36.48 1.01
N LEU A 28 -46.86 36.52 -0.15
CA LEU A 28 -45.91 37.57 -0.51
C LEU A 28 -46.62 38.92 -0.63
N LEU A 29 -47.70 39.00 -1.41
CA LEU A 29 -48.48 40.21 -1.61
C LEU A 29 -49.09 40.71 -0.31
N LYS A 30 -49.64 39.81 0.52
CA LYS A 30 -50.15 40.15 1.84
C LYS A 30 -49.06 40.76 2.73
N LYS A 31 -47.83 40.24 2.68
CA LYS A 31 -46.71 40.75 3.46
C LYS A 31 -46.22 42.12 2.97
N LEU A 32 -46.22 42.33 1.65
CA LEU A 32 -45.87 43.63 1.05
C LEU A 32 -46.89 44.72 1.37
N ALA A 33 -48.20 44.39 1.32
CA ALA A 33 -49.26 45.33 1.68
C ALA A 33 -49.12 45.79 3.14
N VAL A 34 -48.91 44.85 4.07
CA VAL A 34 -48.65 45.16 5.49
C VAL A 34 -47.40 46.03 5.66
N GLN A 35 -46.32 45.77 4.90
CA GLN A 35 -45.11 46.57 4.97
C GLN A 35 -45.30 48.00 4.46
N GLN A 36 -46.14 48.20 3.45
CA GLN A 36 -46.47 49.53 2.92
C GLN A 36 -47.27 50.33 3.95
N GLU A 37 -48.24 49.72 4.62
CA GLU A 37 -48.98 50.32 5.75
C GLU A 37 -48.07 50.63 6.95
N MET A 38 -47.06 49.80 7.22
CA MET A 38 -46.09 50.03 8.29
C MET A 38 -45.06 51.11 7.95
N SER A 39 -44.90 51.47 6.67
CA SER A 39 -43.94 52.50 6.23
C SER A 39 -44.43 53.93 6.52
N GLU A 40 -45.72 54.10 6.86
CA GLU A 40 -46.33 55.35 7.34
C GLU A 40 -46.18 55.53 8.86
N MET A 41 -45.64 54.53 9.57
CA MET A 41 -45.41 54.58 11.01
C MET A 41 -44.08 55.30 11.30
N ASP A 42 -44.14 56.40 12.05
CA ASP A 42 -42.96 57.17 12.45
C ASP A 42 -42.15 56.41 13.52
N GLY A 43 -41.16 55.66 13.04
CA GLY A 43 -40.16 54.99 13.85
C GLY A 43 -40.16 53.46 13.73
N PRO A 44 -39.09 52.80 14.19
CA PRO A 44 -39.06 51.34 14.25
C PRO A 44 -40.22 50.92 15.16
N GLY A 45 -41.15 50.08 14.67
CA GLY A 45 -42.32 49.59 15.42
C GLY A 45 -41.99 48.82 16.71
N TYR A 46 -40.73 48.80 17.13
CA TYR A 46 -40.21 48.28 18.38
C TYR A 46 -39.27 49.31 18.99
N LYS A 47 -39.58 49.72 20.22
CA LYS A 47 -38.66 50.50 21.06
C LYS A 47 -37.96 49.55 22.02
N VAL A 48 -36.64 49.66 22.10
CA VAL A 48 -35.88 48.93 23.13
C VAL A 48 -36.19 49.54 24.51
N PRO A 49 -36.23 48.73 25.58
CA PRO A 49 -36.37 49.25 26.93
C PRO A 49 -35.28 50.26 27.28
N GLU A 50 -35.59 51.17 28.19
CA GLU A 50 -34.62 52.11 28.74
C GLU A 50 -33.43 51.32 29.33
N HIS A 51 -32.21 51.77 29.03
CA HIS A 51 -30.96 51.12 29.45
C HIS A 51 -30.74 49.67 28.98
N TYR A 52 -31.42 49.18 27.93
CA TYR A 52 -31.22 47.83 27.39
C TYR A 52 -29.74 47.47 27.14
N PHE A 53 -28.96 48.42 26.62
CA PHE A 53 -27.54 48.24 26.32
C PHE A 53 -26.59 48.66 27.46
N ALA A 54 -27.09 49.28 28.54
CA ALA A 54 -26.23 49.89 29.57
C ALA A 54 -25.30 48.88 30.27
N ASN A 55 -25.71 47.61 30.34
CA ASN A 55 -24.94 46.53 30.96
C ASN A 55 -24.60 45.40 29.98
N PHE A 56 -24.67 45.66 28.66
CA PHE A 56 -24.40 44.64 27.66
C PHE A 56 -22.99 44.08 27.78
N ASP A 57 -21.99 44.95 27.88
CA ASP A 57 -20.58 44.57 27.96
C ASP A 57 -20.28 43.76 29.24
N ALA A 58 -20.85 44.16 30.37
CA ALA A 58 -20.71 43.45 31.64
C ALA A 58 -21.35 42.05 31.58
N LYS A 59 -22.55 41.94 31.00
CA LYS A 59 -23.23 40.65 30.78
C LYS A 59 -22.47 39.76 29.80
N LEU A 60 -21.93 40.33 28.73
CA LEU A 60 -21.13 39.60 27.75
C LEU A 60 -19.85 39.07 28.39
N ALA A 61 -19.12 39.90 29.13
CA ALA A 61 -17.92 39.50 29.85
C ALA A 61 -18.21 38.42 30.91
N GLN A 62 -19.33 38.51 31.63
CA GLN A 62 -19.76 37.46 32.56
C GLN A 62 -20.04 36.15 31.81
N ARG A 63 -20.80 36.19 30.72
CA ARG A 63 -21.08 34.98 29.94
C ARG A 63 -19.83 34.36 29.34
N LEU A 64 -18.88 35.16 28.86
CA LEU A 64 -17.60 34.65 28.36
C LEU A 64 -16.77 33.96 29.46
N LYS A 65 -16.88 34.40 30.72
CA LYS A 65 -16.25 33.73 31.87
C LYS A 65 -17.00 32.47 32.30
N GLU A 66 -18.32 32.43 32.15
CA GLU A 66 -19.18 31.26 32.42
C GLU A 66 -19.14 30.21 31.31
N ILE A 67 -18.55 30.50 30.14
CA ILE A 67 -18.18 29.46 29.18
C ILE A 67 -17.01 28.67 29.79
N GLU A 68 -17.36 27.72 30.65
CA GLU A 68 -16.45 26.63 30.98
C GLU A 68 -16.03 26.02 29.65
N GLN A 69 -14.72 26.06 29.36
CA GLN A 69 -14.19 25.43 28.17
C GLN A 69 -14.68 23.99 28.17
N PRO A 70 -15.26 23.48 27.05
CA PRO A 70 -15.78 22.13 27.04
C PRO A 70 -14.67 21.22 27.54
N LYS A 71 -14.96 20.42 28.57
CA LYS A 71 -13.97 19.57 29.24
C LYS A 71 -13.40 18.59 28.21
N VAL A 72 -12.37 19.03 27.49
CA VAL A 72 -11.66 18.24 26.49
C VAL A 72 -10.84 17.23 27.26
N ARG A 73 -11.46 16.08 27.52
CA ARG A 73 -10.78 14.94 28.10
C ARG A 73 -9.88 14.40 26.99
N SER A 74 -8.57 14.62 27.12
CA SER A 74 -7.61 13.94 26.25
C SER A 74 -7.82 12.43 26.43
N PHE A 75 -8.26 11.76 25.37
CA PHE A 75 -8.55 10.32 25.39
C PHE A 75 -7.28 9.47 25.37
N VAL A 76 -6.12 10.08 25.07
CA VAL A 76 -4.87 9.36 24.88
C VAL A 76 -3.84 9.87 25.87
N SER A 77 -3.64 9.13 26.96
CA SER A 77 -2.51 9.34 27.85
C SER A 77 -1.27 8.69 27.23
N TRP A 78 -0.22 9.47 27.00
CA TRP A 78 1.06 9.01 26.45
C TRP A 78 1.63 7.78 27.20
N ARG A 79 1.38 7.68 28.51
CA ARG A 79 1.77 6.51 29.33
C ARG A 79 1.13 5.22 28.82
N ASN A 80 -0.19 5.21 28.59
CA ASN A 80 -0.88 4.03 28.09
C ASN A 80 -0.45 3.66 26.66
N VAL A 81 -0.12 4.65 25.83
CA VAL A 81 0.44 4.42 24.48
C VAL A 81 1.82 3.76 24.57
N ALA A 82 2.69 4.25 25.46
CA ALA A 82 4.01 3.67 25.68
C ALA A 82 3.92 2.23 26.20
N TYR A 83 3.02 1.94 27.15
CA TYR A 83 2.79 0.58 27.63
C TYR A 83 2.24 -0.35 26.53
N MET A 84 1.25 0.11 25.75
CA MET A 84 0.68 -0.66 24.65
C MET A 84 1.72 -0.95 23.55
N SER A 85 2.59 0.01 23.25
CA SER A 85 3.71 -0.18 22.32
C SER A 85 4.71 -1.22 22.83
N GLY A 86 5.03 -1.22 24.13
CA GLY A 86 5.91 -2.21 24.73
C GLY A 86 5.31 -3.62 24.65
N VAL A 87 4.04 -3.79 24.99
CA VAL A 87 3.33 -5.08 24.89
C VAL A 87 3.29 -5.57 23.44
N ALA A 88 2.96 -4.69 22.48
CA ALA A 88 2.96 -5.05 21.07
C ALA A 88 4.35 -5.48 20.56
N ALA A 89 5.42 -4.77 20.95
CA ALA A 89 6.78 -5.13 20.56
C ALA A 89 7.21 -6.49 21.14
N VAL A 90 6.87 -6.78 22.40
CA VAL A 90 7.13 -8.08 23.01
C VAL A 90 6.35 -9.19 22.32
N LEU A 91 5.08 -8.95 21.95
CA LEU A 91 4.28 -9.91 21.19
C LEU A 91 4.85 -10.18 19.81
N VAL A 92 5.34 -9.15 19.11
CA VAL A 92 6.00 -9.31 17.81
C VAL A 92 7.28 -10.13 17.96
N LEU A 93 8.12 -9.83 18.94
CA LEU A 93 9.34 -10.60 19.23
C LEU A 93 9.02 -12.05 19.60
N MET A 94 7.96 -12.26 20.40
CA MET A 94 7.49 -13.59 20.76
C MET A 94 7.07 -14.36 19.50
N LEU A 95 6.23 -13.74 18.65
CA LEU A 95 5.74 -14.39 17.44
C LEU A 95 6.88 -14.70 16.47
N THR A 96 7.84 -13.79 16.27
CA THR A 96 8.98 -14.04 15.37
C THR A 96 9.94 -15.10 15.89
N VAL A 97 10.17 -15.19 17.20
CA VAL A 97 11.05 -16.22 17.79
C VAL A 97 10.38 -17.58 17.81
N PHE A 98 9.10 -17.66 18.21
CA PHE A 98 8.40 -18.94 18.36
C PHE A 98 7.75 -19.47 17.07
N MET A 99 7.43 -18.62 16.09
CA MET A 99 6.90 -19.04 14.78
C MET A 99 7.98 -19.14 13.69
N LYS A 100 9.27 -19.09 14.07
CA LYS A 100 10.34 -19.42 13.14
C LYS A 100 10.22 -20.90 12.79
N SER A 101 9.63 -21.20 11.64
CA SER A 101 9.66 -22.53 11.05
C SER A 101 11.13 -22.90 10.77
N GLU A 102 11.51 -24.11 11.15
CA GLU A 102 12.72 -24.73 10.59
C GLU A 102 12.40 -25.15 9.16
N ASP A 103 12.29 -24.17 8.27
CA ASP A 103 12.36 -24.45 6.85
C ASP A 103 13.81 -24.87 6.59
N THR A 104 14.08 -26.16 6.73
CA THR A 104 15.32 -26.75 6.28
C THR A 104 15.36 -26.55 4.77
N LEU A 105 16.09 -25.54 4.32
CA LEU A 105 16.31 -25.27 2.90
C LEU A 105 16.83 -26.57 2.28
N SER A 106 15.97 -27.23 1.51
CA SER A 106 16.30 -28.48 0.83
C SER A 106 16.47 -28.18 -0.64
N ILE A 107 17.50 -28.77 -1.25
CA ILE A 107 17.73 -28.67 -2.70
C ILE A 107 16.50 -29.11 -3.50
N ASN A 108 15.65 -29.99 -2.94
CA ASN A 108 14.39 -30.42 -3.55
C ASN A 108 13.34 -29.30 -3.70
N GLN A 109 13.52 -28.16 -3.02
CA GLN A 109 12.63 -26.99 -3.13
C GLN A 109 13.08 -26.02 -4.23
N VAL A 110 14.28 -26.21 -4.80
CA VAL A 110 14.79 -25.39 -5.89
C VAL A 110 14.24 -25.92 -7.21
N GLU A 111 13.61 -25.04 -7.99
CA GLU A 111 13.09 -25.39 -9.30
C GLU A 111 14.26 -25.71 -10.26
N THR A 112 14.15 -26.77 -11.04
CA THR A 112 15.18 -27.19 -12.01
C THR A 112 15.56 -26.05 -12.96
N ALA A 113 14.59 -25.25 -13.41
CA ALA A 113 14.82 -24.08 -14.25
C ALA A 113 15.75 -23.04 -13.60
N SER A 114 15.72 -22.92 -12.27
CA SER A 114 16.62 -22.02 -11.53
C SER A 114 18.05 -22.58 -11.48
N ILE A 115 18.20 -23.90 -11.32
CA ILE A 115 19.50 -24.58 -11.33
C ILE A 115 20.14 -24.50 -12.71
N GLU A 116 19.37 -24.77 -13.76
CA GLU A 116 19.84 -24.64 -15.15
C GLU A 116 20.28 -23.22 -15.47
N ASN A 117 19.51 -22.22 -15.05
CA ASN A 117 19.84 -20.82 -15.25
C ASN A 117 21.14 -20.45 -14.51
N TYR A 118 21.32 -20.92 -13.28
CA TYR A 118 22.56 -20.75 -12.53
C TYR A 118 23.76 -21.38 -13.25
N LEU A 119 23.66 -22.65 -13.66
CA LEU A 119 24.75 -23.36 -14.35
C LEU A 119 25.13 -22.73 -15.69
N ASN A 120 24.16 -22.20 -16.44
CA ASN A 120 24.40 -21.58 -17.75
C ASN A 120 25.00 -20.16 -17.66
N ASN A 121 24.73 -19.43 -16.58
CA ASN A 121 25.31 -18.09 -16.38
C ASN A 121 26.67 -18.13 -15.68
N GLU A 122 26.98 -19.23 -14.99
CA GLU A 122 28.29 -19.43 -14.39
C GLU A 122 29.30 -19.87 -15.46
N ASN A 123 30.48 -19.25 -15.48
CA ASN A 123 31.54 -19.60 -16.42
C ASN A 123 32.32 -20.83 -15.96
N LEU A 124 31.66 -22.00 -15.95
CA LEU A 124 32.24 -23.26 -15.50
C LEU A 124 33.31 -23.74 -16.49
N ASN A 125 34.52 -24.01 -15.99
CA ASN A 125 35.57 -24.65 -16.76
C ASN A 125 35.39 -26.17 -16.74
N ILE A 126 35.88 -26.86 -17.77
CA ILE A 126 35.94 -28.32 -17.87
C ILE A 126 36.65 -28.91 -16.63
N TYR A 127 37.68 -28.24 -16.10
CA TYR A 127 38.36 -28.68 -14.88
C TYR A 127 37.48 -28.61 -13.63
N ASP A 128 36.55 -27.65 -13.56
CA ASP A 128 35.64 -27.51 -12.42
C ASP A 128 34.67 -28.70 -12.42
N ILE A 129 34.13 -29.05 -13.58
CA ILE A 129 33.24 -30.22 -13.75
C ILE A 129 34.00 -31.53 -13.49
N ALA A 130 35.22 -31.65 -14.02
CA ALA A 130 36.07 -32.81 -13.83
C ALA A 130 36.42 -33.05 -12.35
N SER A 131 36.50 -32.00 -11.53
CA SER A 131 36.76 -32.13 -10.10
C SER A 131 35.63 -32.81 -9.31
N PHE A 132 34.41 -32.81 -9.86
CA PHE A 132 33.24 -33.46 -9.28
C PHE A 132 33.04 -34.91 -9.76
N LEU A 133 33.78 -35.33 -10.78
CA LEU A 133 33.76 -36.70 -11.30
C LEU A 133 34.78 -37.55 -10.55
N THR A 134 34.34 -38.67 -9.99
CA THR A 134 35.24 -39.67 -9.41
C THR A 134 35.63 -40.71 -10.45
N ALA A 135 36.70 -41.47 -10.18
CA ALA A 135 37.12 -42.56 -11.06
C ALA A 135 36.08 -43.70 -11.15
N GLU A 136 35.10 -43.74 -10.25
CA GLU A 136 33.98 -44.69 -10.26
C GLU A 136 32.81 -44.18 -11.12
N ASP A 137 32.65 -42.86 -11.27
CA ASP A 137 31.67 -42.23 -12.16
C ASP A 137 32.05 -42.31 -13.65
N ILE A 138 33.33 -42.60 -13.94
CA ILE A 138 33.87 -42.72 -15.29
C ILE A 138 34.04 -44.21 -15.59
N THR A 139 33.09 -44.82 -16.30
CA THR A 139 33.20 -46.23 -16.67
C THR A 139 33.81 -46.40 -18.05
N VAL A 140 34.55 -47.50 -18.25
CA VAL A 140 35.13 -47.83 -19.57
C VAL A 140 34.03 -47.98 -20.62
N ASP A 141 32.83 -48.46 -20.23
CA ASP A 141 31.67 -48.58 -21.11
C ASP A 141 31.20 -47.23 -21.67
N ASP A 142 31.34 -46.12 -20.93
CA ASP A 142 30.97 -44.78 -21.41
C ASP A 142 31.83 -44.32 -22.61
N PHE A 143 33.08 -44.78 -22.68
CA PHE A 143 33.97 -44.54 -23.82
C PHE A 143 33.76 -45.54 -24.96
N VAL A 144 33.37 -46.78 -24.66
CA VAL A 144 33.12 -47.83 -25.66
C VAL A 144 31.77 -47.64 -26.35
N ALA A 145 30.76 -47.12 -25.65
CA ALA A 145 29.43 -46.84 -26.20
C ALA A 145 29.44 -45.72 -27.25
N ASN A 146 30.40 -44.80 -27.15
CA ASN A 146 30.67 -43.80 -28.19
C ASN A 146 31.60 -44.42 -29.24
N THR A 147 31.04 -45.29 -30.09
CA THR A 147 31.78 -45.83 -31.24
C THR A 147 32.13 -44.70 -32.19
N PHE A 148 33.38 -44.26 -32.17
CA PHE A 148 33.90 -43.37 -33.21
C PHE A 148 33.79 -44.08 -34.56
N THR A 149 33.24 -43.39 -35.55
CA THR A 149 33.24 -43.91 -36.92
C THR A 149 34.65 -43.81 -37.50
N ASP A 150 35.02 -44.75 -38.37
CA ASP A 150 36.31 -44.73 -39.06
C ASP A 150 36.54 -43.40 -39.79
N GLU A 151 35.49 -42.82 -40.37
CA GLU A 151 35.52 -41.51 -41.04
C GLU A 151 35.85 -40.35 -40.07
N SER A 152 35.28 -40.37 -38.87
CA SER A 152 35.57 -39.36 -37.85
C SER A 152 36.99 -39.48 -37.32
N LEU A 153 37.47 -40.72 -37.19
CA LEU A 153 38.85 -41.01 -36.75
C LEU A 153 39.86 -40.60 -37.82
N GLU A 154 39.63 -40.97 -39.08
CA GLU A 154 40.45 -40.57 -40.24
C GLU A 154 40.54 -39.05 -40.35
N THR A 155 39.40 -38.36 -40.27
CA THR A 155 39.34 -36.90 -40.34
C THR A 155 40.12 -36.25 -39.20
N TYR A 156 40.04 -36.78 -37.99
CA TYR A 156 40.81 -36.27 -36.86
C TYR A 156 42.31 -36.45 -37.07
N LEU A 157 42.73 -37.64 -37.50
CA LEU A 157 44.13 -37.98 -37.74
C LEU A 157 44.73 -37.15 -38.88
N LEU A 158 44.00 -36.96 -39.99
CA LEU A 158 44.47 -36.13 -41.10
C LEU A 158 44.65 -34.66 -40.74
N ASN A 159 43.85 -34.15 -39.78
CA ASN A 159 43.88 -32.75 -39.38
C ASN A 159 44.81 -32.45 -38.20
N ASN A 160 45.15 -33.46 -37.38
CA ASN A 160 45.86 -33.26 -36.12
C ASN A 160 47.12 -34.14 -35.93
N ALA A 161 47.36 -35.12 -36.82
CA ALA A 161 48.57 -35.94 -36.80
C ALA A 161 49.36 -35.75 -38.09
N SER A 162 50.67 -35.59 -37.98
CA SER A 162 51.55 -35.55 -39.15
C SER A 162 52.12 -36.93 -39.46
N ILE A 163 52.50 -37.17 -40.72
CA ILE A 163 53.10 -38.44 -41.16
C ILE A 163 54.38 -38.75 -40.37
N GLU A 164 55.13 -37.72 -39.97
CA GLU A 164 56.35 -37.85 -39.17
C GLU A 164 56.05 -38.37 -37.75
N ASP A 165 54.92 -37.95 -37.15
CA ASP A 165 54.50 -38.40 -35.82
C ASP A 165 54.13 -39.89 -35.82
N LEU A 166 53.50 -40.36 -36.89
CA LEU A 166 53.05 -41.75 -37.04
C LEU A 166 54.20 -42.74 -37.33
N ILE A 167 55.30 -42.26 -37.92
CA ILE A 167 56.45 -43.10 -38.27
C ILE A 167 57.42 -43.27 -37.09
N ASN A 168 57.46 -42.29 -36.18
CA ASN A 168 58.40 -42.27 -35.07
C ASN A 168 57.92 -43.01 -33.81
N GLU A 169 56.69 -43.54 -33.82
CA GLU A 169 56.15 -44.35 -32.72
C GLU A 169 56.54 -45.83 -32.92
N LYS A 170 57.48 -46.32 -32.08
CA LYS A 170 57.86 -47.74 -31.99
C LYS A 170 57.79 -48.19 -30.54
#